data_AF-A0A8J5JM26-F1
#
_entry.id   AF-A0A8J5JM26-F1
#
_cell.length_a   1.000
_cell.length_b   1.000
_cell.length_c   1.000
_cell.angle_alpha   90.00
_cell.angle_beta   90.00
_cell.angle_gamma   90.00
#
_symmetry.space_group_name_H-M   'P 1'
#
loop_
_entity.id
_entity.type
_entity.pdbx_description
1 polymer ?
#
loop_
_entity_poly.entity_id
_entity_poly.type
_entity_poly.pdbx_seq_one_letter_code
_entity_poly.pdbx_strand_id
1 'polypeptide(L)'
;MRINSRIRLTGDKVILVPYKKLHVEKYHQWMLSPHLQELTASEPLTLQEEYRMQQSWLKDDDKCTFIVLDKGLMTKKNDEVEAMIGDTNLFLVDQEDRLLAEGEIMIAEPTFRKQKRGWEAMLLMFRYGVEALGIARYQVKIGVSNTPSINMFKKLHFIEVARSEVFQEVTLEVQVDEKWKAWLLENTKYYIIRQIEAMCEVTIREGRRCDSEAMLQLIQKSAKHQNLPPDAVISASAFEEDGWGSFTAFRSFVAEMKDGSIVGYVLYYYTYSTWKGRCVCMGDLYVFPTHRHKGIGSRLWKKVAKTALDAGCCHLNITLLKDNAQAVAYCESQGAMNISAAVDWCFFRMNRDAMEAFLKTDKTASEVVVREATGKDCVGIKKLIQDLADYENMPEGPKIGAKELQEDSSGEILFYKAYVAEEVDTLVGYVLFFYTYSLEGPGVYMEDLYVSPPYRNQGIGSALWRKAIQASIDVGGKRCDFAVLSWNTPSIEFYKLKGAANLTKEKGYQFYRMKEDEMKNYANE
;
A
#
# COMPACT_ATOMS: atom_id res chain seq x y z
N MET A 1 -16.01 2.18 -24.43
CA MET A 1 -15.55 1.46 -23.23
C MET A 1 -14.72 2.30 -22.26
N ARG A 2 -14.63 3.64 -22.36
CA ARG A 2 -13.84 4.38 -21.35
C ARG A 2 -14.35 4.16 -19.93
N ILE A 3 -15.67 4.17 -19.77
CA ILE A 3 -16.36 4.03 -18.49
C ILE A 3 -16.08 2.68 -17.82
N ASN A 4 -16.02 1.59 -18.59
CA ASN A 4 -15.76 0.25 -18.08
C ASN A 4 -14.33 -0.24 -18.29
N SER A 5 -13.42 0.58 -18.83
CA SER A 5 -12.05 0.20 -19.24
C SER A 5 -11.19 -0.41 -18.13
N ARG A 6 -11.56 -0.18 -16.88
CA ARG A 6 -10.88 -0.68 -15.68
C ARG A 6 -11.80 -1.52 -14.80
N ILE A 7 -12.93 -2.01 -15.28
CA ILE A 7 -13.88 -2.72 -14.43
C ILE A 7 -13.75 -4.22 -14.64
N ARG A 8 -13.66 -4.97 -13.54
CA ARG A 8 -13.84 -6.43 -13.51
C ARG A 8 -15.07 -6.76 -12.69
N LEU A 9 -16.01 -7.49 -13.28
CA LEU A 9 -17.18 -8.01 -12.57
C LEU A 9 -16.99 -9.51 -12.38
N THR A 10 -17.11 -10.00 -11.17
CA THR A 10 -16.97 -11.43 -10.87
C THR A 10 -18.28 -11.96 -10.31
N GLY A 11 -18.85 -12.94 -11.02
CA GLY A 11 -20.01 -13.72 -10.59
C GLY A 11 -19.61 -15.05 -9.95
N ASP A 12 -20.61 -15.91 -9.79
CA ASP A 12 -20.44 -17.31 -9.39
C ASP A 12 -19.76 -18.11 -10.51
N LYS A 13 -20.18 -17.92 -11.76
CA LYS A 13 -19.79 -18.76 -12.90
C LYS A 13 -18.94 -18.07 -13.94
N VAL A 14 -19.07 -16.74 -14.05
CA VAL A 14 -18.38 -15.95 -15.08
C VAL A 14 -17.60 -14.79 -14.45
N ILE A 15 -16.60 -14.33 -15.19
CA ILE A 15 -15.91 -13.06 -14.92
C ILE A 15 -16.08 -12.21 -16.17
N LEU A 16 -16.48 -10.95 -16.01
CA LEU A 16 -16.53 -9.96 -17.08
C LEU A 16 -15.30 -9.06 -16.97
N VAL A 17 -14.52 -9.00 -18.05
CA VAL A 17 -13.33 -8.13 -18.17
C VAL A 17 -13.45 -7.20 -19.38
N PRO A 18 -12.82 -6.03 -19.41
CA PRO A 18 -12.90 -5.12 -20.54
C PRO A 18 -12.29 -5.78 -21.79
N TYR A 19 -12.83 -5.48 -22.98
CA TYR A 19 -12.24 -5.97 -24.22
C TYR A 19 -10.91 -5.26 -24.52
N LYS A 20 -9.82 -6.05 -24.60
CA LYS A 20 -8.43 -5.60 -24.71
C LYS A 20 -7.79 -6.19 -25.96
N LYS A 21 -6.64 -5.62 -26.35
CA LYS A 21 -5.83 -6.09 -27.48
C LYS A 21 -5.54 -7.60 -27.45
N LEU A 22 -5.28 -8.17 -26.27
CA LEU A 22 -4.97 -9.60 -26.12
C LEU A 22 -6.14 -10.55 -26.50
N HIS A 23 -7.38 -10.06 -26.46
CA HIS A 23 -8.57 -10.84 -26.81
C HIS A 23 -8.84 -10.88 -28.32
N VAL A 24 -8.25 -9.97 -29.10
CA VAL A 24 -8.62 -9.70 -30.49
C VAL A 24 -8.43 -10.93 -31.38
N GLU A 25 -7.35 -11.68 -31.22
CA GLU A 25 -7.06 -12.82 -32.09
C GLU A 25 -8.10 -13.94 -31.91
N LYS A 26 -8.46 -14.27 -30.66
CA LYS A 26 -9.50 -15.27 -30.39
C LYS A 26 -10.88 -14.78 -30.82
N TYR A 27 -11.18 -13.51 -30.57
CA TYR A 27 -12.43 -12.89 -31.03
C TYR A 27 -12.57 -12.96 -32.56
N HIS A 28 -11.51 -12.62 -33.28
CA HIS A 28 -11.47 -12.72 -34.74
C HIS A 28 -11.72 -14.15 -35.22
N GLN A 29 -11.14 -15.17 -34.57
CA GLN A 29 -11.43 -16.57 -34.88
C GLN A 29 -12.92 -16.92 -34.75
N TRP A 30 -13.61 -16.39 -33.73
CA TRP A 30 -15.06 -16.56 -33.62
C TRP A 30 -15.81 -15.86 -34.75
N MET A 31 -15.40 -14.66 -35.11
CA MET A 31 -16.00 -13.89 -36.20
C MET A 31 -15.70 -14.44 -37.60
N LEU A 32 -14.89 -15.51 -37.74
CA LEU A 32 -14.80 -16.28 -39.00
C LEU A 32 -15.98 -17.25 -39.18
N SER A 33 -16.79 -17.49 -38.14
CA SER A 33 -17.94 -18.40 -38.21
C SER A 33 -19.16 -17.70 -38.84
N PRO A 34 -19.68 -18.16 -39.99
CA PRO A 34 -20.88 -17.57 -40.62
C PRO A 34 -22.11 -17.64 -39.70
N HIS A 35 -22.20 -18.69 -38.89
CA HIS A 35 -23.29 -18.84 -37.93
C HIS A 35 -23.25 -17.79 -36.81
N LEU A 36 -22.06 -17.43 -36.32
CA LEU A 36 -21.95 -16.36 -35.32
C LEU A 36 -22.20 -14.99 -35.94
N GLN A 37 -21.66 -14.73 -37.14
CA GLN A 37 -21.93 -13.50 -37.89
C GLN A 37 -23.43 -13.27 -38.11
N GLU A 38 -24.18 -14.31 -38.47
CA GLU A 38 -25.64 -14.24 -38.62
C GLU A 38 -26.33 -13.92 -37.29
N LEU A 39 -25.92 -14.58 -36.20
CA LEU A 39 -26.51 -14.38 -34.87
C LEU A 39 -26.21 -13.00 -34.27
N THR A 40 -25.08 -12.39 -34.61
CA THR A 40 -24.64 -11.08 -34.13
C THR A 40 -24.81 -9.97 -35.16
N ALA A 41 -25.42 -10.25 -36.32
CA ALA A 41 -25.57 -9.34 -37.45
C ALA A 41 -24.25 -8.60 -37.82
N SER A 42 -23.13 -9.32 -37.79
CA SER A 42 -21.78 -8.77 -37.96
C SER A 42 -21.18 -9.09 -39.34
N GLU A 43 -20.46 -8.13 -39.92
CA GLU A 43 -19.73 -8.33 -41.17
C GLU A 43 -18.32 -8.88 -40.92
N PRO A 44 -17.75 -9.69 -41.84
CA PRO A 44 -16.39 -10.20 -41.70
C PRO A 44 -15.36 -9.06 -41.83
N LEU A 45 -14.49 -8.94 -40.83
CA LEU A 45 -13.37 -8.01 -40.83
C LEU A 45 -12.03 -8.76 -40.94
N THR A 46 -11.02 -8.13 -41.51
CA THR A 46 -9.64 -8.61 -41.41
C THR A 46 -9.12 -8.45 -39.97
N LEU A 47 -8.12 -9.25 -39.57
CA LEU A 47 -7.53 -9.14 -38.22
C LEU A 47 -7.02 -7.72 -37.90
N GLN A 48 -6.49 -7.00 -38.90
CA GLN A 48 -6.04 -5.61 -38.71
C GLN A 48 -7.21 -4.64 -38.49
N GLU A 49 -8.33 -4.86 -39.16
CA GLU A 49 -9.55 -4.09 -38.94
C GLU A 49 -10.16 -4.39 -37.57
N GLU A 50 -10.12 -5.65 -37.09
CA GLU A 50 -10.53 -6.02 -35.73
C GLU A 50 -9.70 -5.27 -34.67
N TYR A 51 -8.38 -5.18 -34.85
CA TYR A 51 -7.53 -4.37 -33.98
C TYR A 51 -7.91 -2.88 -33.99
N ARG A 52 -8.26 -2.32 -35.16
CA ARG A 52 -8.73 -0.92 -35.27
C ARG A 52 -10.09 -0.74 -34.60
N MET A 53 -11.01 -1.67 -34.79
CA MET A 53 -12.33 -1.68 -34.17
C MET A 53 -12.25 -1.77 -32.65
N GLN A 54 -11.40 -2.66 -32.13
CA GLN A 54 -11.14 -2.77 -30.69
C GLN A 54 -10.63 -1.45 -30.11
N GLN A 55 -9.71 -0.76 -30.81
CA GLN A 55 -9.21 0.55 -30.38
C GLN A 55 -10.28 1.64 -30.43
N SER A 56 -11.16 1.61 -31.44
CA SER A 56 -12.33 2.49 -31.51
C SER A 56 -13.24 2.29 -30.30
N TRP A 57 -13.65 1.05 -30.04
CA TRP A 57 -14.51 0.71 -28.90
C TRP A 57 -13.88 1.07 -27.56
N LEU A 58 -12.54 0.98 -27.42
CA LEU A 58 -11.86 1.38 -26.19
C LEU A 58 -12.07 2.86 -25.84
N LYS A 59 -12.17 3.71 -26.87
CA LYS A 59 -12.36 5.15 -26.73
C LYS A 59 -13.83 5.57 -26.67
N ASP A 60 -14.73 4.63 -26.88
CA ASP A 60 -16.16 4.89 -26.92
C ASP A 60 -16.70 5.34 -25.55
N ASP A 61 -17.58 6.32 -25.53
CA ASP A 61 -18.12 6.91 -24.31
C ASP A 61 -19.57 6.45 -24.05
N ASP A 62 -20.26 5.93 -25.07
CA ASP A 62 -21.63 5.43 -24.98
C ASP A 62 -21.73 3.89 -25.09
N LYS A 63 -20.61 3.17 -25.23
CA LYS A 63 -20.59 1.70 -25.29
C LYS A 63 -19.74 1.06 -24.19
N CYS A 64 -20.33 0.12 -23.44
CA CYS A 64 -19.60 -0.78 -22.55
C CYS A 64 -19.52 -2.18 -23.16
N THR A 65 -18.32 -2.67 -23.44
CA THR A 65 -18.10 -4.04 -23.91
C THR A 65 -17.27 -4.80 -22.89
N PHE A 66 -17.75 -5.97 -22.49
CA PHE A 66 -17.02 -6.91 -21.67
C PHE A 66 -16.86 -8.24 -22.39
N ILE A 67 -15.68 -8.84 -22.24
CA ILE A 67 -15.45 -10.24 -22.56
C ILE A 67 -15.93 -11.10 -21.39
N VAL A 68 -16.69 -12.14 -21.72
CA VAL A 68 -17.17 -13.15 -20.79
C VAL A 68 -16.13 -14.26 -20.68
N LEU A 69 -15.57 -14.42 -19.48
CA LEU A 69 -14.67 -15.52 -19.12
C LEU A 69 -15.43 -16.58 -18.33
N ASP A 70 -15.18 -17.87 -18.59
CA ASP A 70 -15.58 -18.91 -17.65
C ASP A 70 -14.69 -18.88 -16.41
N LYS A 71 -15.28 -18.77 -15.23
CA LYS A 71 -14.54 -18.64 -13.98
C LYS A 71 -13.74 -19.92 -13.65
N GLY A 72 -14.26 -21.09 -13.97
CA GLY A 72 -13.58 -22.37 -13.72
C GLY A 72 -12.33 -22.51 -14.58
N LEU A 73 -12.43 -22.16 -15.87
CA LEU A 73 -11.26 -22.10 -16.75
C LEU A 73 -10.25 -21.05 -16.28
N MET A 74 -10.71 -19.86 -15.91
CA MET A 74 -9.82 -18.80 -15.41
C MET A 74 -9.06 -19.24 -14.16
N THR A 75 -9.73 -19.89 -13.20
CA THR A 75 -9.08 -20.42 -11.99
C THR A 75 -8.09 -21.53 -12.30
N LYS A 76 -8.38 -22.39 -13.28
CA LYS A 76 -7.51 -23.54 -13.62
C LYS A 76 -6.30 -23.14 -14.48
N LYS A 77 -6.47 -22.23 -15.43
CA LYS A 77 -5.47 -21.87 -16.44
C LYS A 77 -4.77 -20.56 -16.16
N ASN A 78 -5.40 -19.68 -15.40
CA ASN A 78 -4.93 -18.34 -15.09
C ASN A 78 -4.58 -17.51 -16.35
N ASP A 79 -5.38 -17.66 -17.40
CA ASP A 79 -5.21 -16.99 -18.69
C ASP A 79 -6.57 -16.50 -19.21
N GLU A 80 -6.68 -15.19 -19.51
CA GLU A 80 -7.93 -14.57 -19.98
C GLU A 80 -8.34 -15.10 -21.37
N VAL A 81 -7.38 -15.33 -22.28
CA VAL A 81 -7.66 -15.80 -23.65
C VAL A 81 -8.14 -17.25 -23.64
N GLU A 82 -7.53 -18.11 -22.84
CA GLU A 82 -8.00 -19.50 -22.70
C GLU A 82 -9.38 -19.56 -22.05
N ALA A 83 -9.65 -18.72 -21.05
CA ALA A 83 -10.93 -18.68 -20.34
C ALA A 83 -12.05 -17.93 -21.06
N MET A 84 -11.74 -17.16 -22.11
CA MET A 84 -12.68 -16.36 -22.89
C MET A 84 -13.69 -17.25 -23.64
N ILE A 85 -14.99 -17.05 -23.39
CA ILE A 85 -16.09 -17.87 -23.94
C ILE A 85 -17.16 -17.07 -24.71
N GLY A 86 -17.16 -15.75 -24.60
CA GLY A 86 -18.08 -14.86 -25.30
C GLY A 86 -17.86 -13.39 -24.95
N ASP A 87 -18.83 -12.54 -25.27
CA ASP A 87 -18.84 -11.12 -24.94
C ASP A 87 -20.26 -10.62 -24.68
N THR A 88 -20.36 -9.47 -24.03
CA THR A 88 -21.62 -8.75 -23.81
C THR A 88 -21.39 -7.25 -23.97
N ASN A 89 -22.36 -6.60 -24.61
CA ASN A 89 -22.33 -5.16 -24.90
C ASN A 89 -23.50 -4.47 -24.21
N LEU A 90 -23.28 -3.23 -23.82
CA LEU A 90 -24.31 -2.32 -23.31
C LEU A 90 -24.13 -0.96 -23.98
N PHE A 91 -25.06 -0.58 -24.85
CA PHE A 91 -25.06 0.68 -25.58
C PHE A 91 -25.97 1.69 -24.88
N LEU A 92 -25.45 2.86 -24.56
CA LEU A 92 -26.18 3.95 -23.92
C LEU A 92 -26.87 4.76 -25.02
N VAL A 93 -28.20 4.65 -25.08
CA VAL A 93 -29.00 5.22 -26.19
C VAL A 93 -29.22 6.73 -26.01
N ASP A 94 -29.32 7.18 -24.76
CA ASP A 94 -29.48 8.59 -24.41
C ASP A 94 -28.17 9.13 -23.83
N GLN A 95 -27.53 10.07 -24.54
CA GLN A 95 -26.24 10.62 -24.15
C GLN A 95 -26.35 11.72 -23.08
N GLU A 96 -27.52 12.34 -22.89
CA GLU A 96 -27.72 13.42 -21.90
C GLU A 96 -28.07 12.89 -20.51
N ASP A 97 -29.00 11.91 -20.43
CA ASP A 97 -29.47 11.39 -19.12
C ASP A 97 -29.12 9.91 -18.85
N ARG A 98 -28.59 9.16 -19.83
CA ARG A 98 -28.18 7.73 -19.71
C ARG A 98 -29.26 6.79 -19.15
N LEU A 99 -30.54 7.15 -19.30
CA LEU A 99 -31.63 6.38 -18.69
C LEU A 99 -31.96 5.10 -19.44
N LEU A 100 -31.64 5.01 -20.73
CA LEU A 100 -31.93 3.86 -21.59
C LEU A 100 -30.64 3.21 -22.12
N ALA A 101 -30.53 1.90 -21.96
CA ALA A 101 -29.44 1.12 -22.54
C ALA A 101 -29.90 -0.13 -23.31
N GLU A 102 -29.25 -0.40 -24.44
CA GLU A 102 -29.46 -1.61 -25.24
C GLU A 102 -28.42 -2.67 -24.89
N GLY A 103 -28.88 -3.88 -24.53
CA GLY A 103 -28.01 -4.99 -24.12
C GLY A 103 -27.85 -6.07 -25.18
N GLU A 104 -26.62 -6.58 -25.34
CA GLU A 104 -26.31 -7.72 -26.20
C GLU A 104 -25.47 -8.77 -25.48
N ILE A 105 -25.57 -10.02 -25.93
CA ILE A 105 -24.82 -11.15 -25.38
C ILE A 105 -24.55 -12.20 -26.46
N MET A 106 -23.29 -12.61 -26.55
CA MET A 106 -22.86 -13.76 -27.34
C MET A 106 -22.08 -14.72 -26.44
N ILE A 107 -22.43 -16.01 -26.50
CA ILE A 107 -21.57 -17.10 -26.00
C ILE A 107 -21.04 -17.86 -27.20
N ALA A 108 -19.86 -17.47 -27.64
CA ALA A 108 -19.23 -17.97 -28.85
C ALA A 108 -18.88 -19.45 -28.73
N GLU A 109 -18.34 -19.88 -27.58
CA GLU A 109 -17.91 -21.26 -27.35
C GLU A 109 -19.11 -22.21 -27.15
N PRO A 110 -19.37 -23.16 -28.09
CA PRO A 110 -20.58 -23.99 -28.06
C PRO A 110 -20.71 -24.85 -26.79
N THR A 111 -19.58 -25.31 -26.24
CA THR A 111 -19.53 -26.14 -25.03
C THR A 111 -20.09 -25.44 -23.81
N PHE A 112 -20.05 -24.10 -23.75
CA PHE A 112 -20.54 -23.30 -22.62
C PHE A 112 -21.99 -22.79 -22.80
N ARG A 113 -22.62 -23.06 -23.95
CA ARG A 113 -24.02 -22.70 -24.20
C ARG A 113 -24.97 -23.55 -23.34
N LYS A 114 -26.15 -23.01 -23.03
CA LYS A 114 -27.18 -23.66 -22.18
C LYS A 114 -26.74 -23.98 -20.73
N GLN A 115 -25.59 -23.46 -20.27
CA GLN A 115 -25.09 -23.65 -18.89
C GLN A 115 -25.32 -22.44 -17.95
N LYS A 116 -26.22 -21.53 -18.35
CA LYS A 116 -26.53 -20.24 -17.68
C LYS A 116 -25.36 -19.23 -17.63
N ARG A 117 -24.29 -19.40 -18.42
CA ARG A 117 -23.19 -18.41 -18.49
C ARG A 117 -23.64 -17.07 -19.08
N GLY A 118 -24.35 -17.08 -20.22
CA GLY A 118 -24.92 -15.87 -20.81
C GLY A 118 -25.97 -15.20 -19.92
N TRP A 119 -26.80 -16.00 -19.25
CA TRP A 119 -27.77 -15.50 -18.25
C TRP A 119 -27.08 -14.71 -17.14
N GLU A 120 -26.04 -15.28 -16.54
CA GLU A 120 -25.31 -14.61 -15.46
C GLU A 120 -24.53 -13.40 -15.95
N ALA A 121 -23.90 -13.48 -17.12
CA ALA A 121 -23.22 -12.33 -17.73
C ALA A 121 -24.17 -11.13 -17.87
N MET A 122 -25.40 -11.34 -18.35
CA MET A 122 -26.40 -10.27 -18.44
C MET A 122 -26.83 -9.75 -17.08
N LEU A 123 -27.02 -10.61 -16.07
CA LEU A 123 -27.34 -10.15 -14.71
C LEU A 123 -26.23 -9.27 -14.12
N LEU A 124 -24.95 -9.65 -14.28
CA LEU A 124 -23.81 -8.85 -13.82
C LEU A 124 -23.74 -7.51 -14.58
N MET A 125 -23.94 -7.52 -15.89
CA MET A 125 -23.95 -6.32 -16.73
C MET A 125 -25.07 -5.36 -16.31
N PHE A 126 -26.30 -5.85 -16.14
CA PHE A 126 -27.42 -5.02 -15.72
C PHE A 126 -27.26 -4.49 -14.31
N ARG A 127 -26.69 -5.27 -13.39
CA ARG A 127 -26.38 -4.78 -12.05
C ARG A 127 -25.35 -3.65 -12.09
N TYR A 128 -24.30 -3.81 -12.89
CA TYR A 128 -23.33 -2.75 -13.12
C TYR A 128 -23.98 -1.49 -13.71
N GLY A 129 -24.86 -1.64 -14.70
CA GLY A 129 -25.59 -0.50 -15.28
C GLY A 129 -26.47 0.23 -14.26
N VAL A 130 -27.17 -0.50 -13.38
CA VAL A 130 -28.00 0.12 -12.31
C VAL A 130 -27.13 0.82 -11.26
N GLU A 131 -26.10 0.14 -10.75
CA GLU A 131 -25.31 0.64 -9.61
C GLU A 131 -24.28 1.72 -10.02
N ALA A 132 -23.67 1.60 -11.20
CA ALA A 132 -22.55 2.45 -11.62
C ALA A 132 -22.91 3.45 -12.72
N LEU A 133 -23.91 3.16 -13.56
CA LEU A 133 -24.27 4.02 -14.70
C LEU A 133 -25.61 4.74 -14.54
N GLY A 134 -26.43 4.34 -13.56
CA GLY A 134 -27.74 4.95 -13.30
C GLY A 134 -28.80 4.60 -14.34
N ILE A 135 -28.68 3.46 -15.04
CA ILE A 135 -29.64 3.07 -16.07
C ILE A 135 -31.03 2.82 -15.44
N ALA A 136 -32.06 3.43 -16.01
CA ALA A 136 -33.45 3.32 -15.55
C ALA A 136 -34.31 2.38 -16.40
N ARG A 137 -33.87 2.04 -17.61
CA ARG A 137 -34.58 1.17 -18.55
C ARG A 137 -33.58 0.42 -19.44
N TYR A 138 -33.84 -0.86 -19.68
CA TYR A 138 -33.07 -1.67 -20.61
C TYR A 138 -33.94 -2.11 -21.78
N GLN A 139 -33.35 -2.18 -22.97
CA GLN A 139 -33.94 -2.80 -24.15
C GLN A 139 -33.01 -3.86 -24.73
N VAL A 140 -33.59 -4.83 -25.43
CA VAL A 140 -32.85 -5.78 -26.26
C VAL A 140 -33.60 -6.03 -27.56
N LYS A 141 -32.88 -6.12 -28.67
CA LYS A 141 -33.42 -6.50 -29.97
C LYS A 141 -32.91 -7.88 -30.34
N ILE A 142 -33.82 -8.77 -30.71
CA ILE A 142 -33.51 -10.19 -30.90
C ILE A 142 -34.20 -10.67 -32.18
N GLY A 143 -33.47 -11.37 -33.05
CA GLY A 143 -34.07 -12.01 -34.22
C GLY A 143 -35.20 -12.97 -33.83
N VAL A 144 -36.32 -12.97 -34.56
CA VAL A 144 -37.52 -13.76 -34.21
C VAL A 144 -37.27 -15.27 -34.18
N SER A 145 -36.24 -15.75 -34.89
CA SER A 145 -35.79 -17.15 -34.90
C SER A 145 -35.01 -17.55 -33.63
N ASN A 146 -34.48 -16.58 -32.85
CA ASN A 146 -33.68 -16.84 -31.66
C ASN A 146 -34.56 -17.02 -30.40
N THR A 147 -35.39 -18.05 -30.44
CA THR A 147 -36.27 -18.44 -29.33
C THR A 147 -35.53 -18.63 -27.99
N PRO A 148 -34.30 -19.18 -27.93
CA PRO A 148 -33.55 -19.29 -26.67
C PRO A 148 -33.29 -17.93 -26.00
N SER A 149 -32.82 -16.92 -26.74
CA SER A 149 -32.57 -15.58 -26.18
C SER A 149 -33.88 -14.89 -25.78
N ILE A 150 -34.93 -14.98 -26.60
CA ILE A 150 -36.25 -14.42 -26.27
C ILE A 150 -36.76 -14.99 -24.93
N ASN A 151 -36.70 -16.31 -24.75
CA ASN A 151 -37.11 -16.97 -23.51
C ASN A 151 -36.23 -16.61 -22.32
N MET A 152 -34.93 -16.39 -22.56
CA MET A 152 -34.01 -15.92 -21.54
C MET A 152 -34.41 -14.54 -21.02
N PHE A 153 -34.62 -13.56 -21.91
CA PHE A 153 -34.99 -12.20 -21.52
C PHE A 153 -36.40 -12.10 -20.92
N LYS A 154 -37.37 -12.91 -21.40
CA LYS A 154 -38.68 -13.02 -20.74
C LYS A 154 -38.56 -13.50 -19.28
N LYS A 155 -37.64 -14.42 -18.99
CA LYS A 155 -37.33 -14.86 -17.62
C LYS A 155 -36.57 -13.81 -16.79
N LEU A 156 -35.88 -12.87 -17.44
CA LEU A 156 -35.31 -11.67 -16.82
C LEU A 156 -36.37 -10.55 -16.61
N HIS A 157 -37.65 -10.87 -16.82
CA HIS A 157 -38.81 -9.98 -16.72
C HIS A 157 -38.90 -8.90 -17.80
N PHE A 158 -38.20 -9.08 -18.92
CA PHE A 158 -38.41 -8.23 -20.09
C PHE A 158 -39.74 -8.56 -20.75
N ILE A 159 -40.44 -7.53 -21.19
CA ILE A 159 -41.72 -7.62 -21.91
C ILE A 159 -41.55 -7.22 -23.37
N GLU A 160 -42.31 -7.84 -24.26
CA GLU A 160 -42.31 -7.51 -25.68
C GLU A 160 -43.05 -6.19 -25.90
N VAL A 161 -42.35 -5.20 -26.46
CA VAL A 161 -42.89 -3.86 -26.73
C VAL A 161 -43.06 -3.57 -28.21
N ALA A 162 -42.28 -4.24 -29.06
CA ALA A 162 -42.38 -4.10 -30.51
C ALA A 162 -41.93 -5.38 -31.22
N ARG A 163 -42.44 -5.58 -32.43
CA ARG A 163 -42.04 -6.67 -33.35
C ARG A 163 -42.00 -6.12 -34.77
N SER A 164 -40.90 -6.35 -35.47
CA SER A 164 -40.70 -5.90 -36.86
C SER A 164 -40.71 -7.09 -37.80
N GLU A 165 -41.69 -7.12 -38.71
CA GLU A 165 -41.76 -8.12 -39.78
C GLU A 165 -40.75 -7.85 -40.90
N VAL A 166 -40.33 -6.59 -41.06
CA VAL A 166 -39.35 -6.20 -42.10
C VAL A 166 -37.93 -6.62 -41.69
N PHE A 167 -37.55 -6.36 -40.44
CA PHE A 167 -36.23 -6.70 -39.91
C PHE A 167 -36.17 -8.08 -39.23
N GLN A 168 -37.31 -8.79 -39.16
CA GLN A 168 -37.42 -10.11 -38.51
C GLN A 168 -36.87 -10.10 -37.07
N GLU A 169 -37.20 -9.05 -36.30
CA GLU A 169 -36.73 -8.84 -34.93
C GLU A 169 -37.89 -8.58 -33.94
N VAL A 170 -37.63 -8.85 -32.66
CA VAL A 170 -38.49 -8.49 -31.54
C VAL A 170 -37.72 -7.61 -30.57
N THR A 171 -38.36 -6.53 -30.12
CA THR A 171 -37.82 -5.63 -29.09
C THR A 171 -38.46 -5.97 -27.75
N LEU A 172 -37.63 -6.30 -26.77
CA LEU A 172 -38.05 -6.51 -25.40
C LEU A 172 -37.49 -5.42 -24.49
N GLU A 173 -38.27 -4.94 -23.53
CA GLU A 173 -37.87 -3.90 -22.58
C GLU A 173 -38.15 -4.29 -21.13
N VAL A 174 -37.39 -3.68 -20.21
CA VAL A 174 -37.69 -3.70 -18.77
C VAL A 174 -37.38 -2.35 -18.13
N GLN A 175 -38.27 -1.91 -17.24
CA GLN A 175 -38.08 -0.74 -16.40
C GLN A 175 -37.39 -1.13 -15.09
N VAL A 176 -36.41 -0.35 -14.65
CA VAL A 176 -35.73 -0.53 -13.37
C VAL A 176 -36.57 0.14 -12.27
N ASP A 177 -37.62 -0.57 -11.83
CA ASP A 177 -38.36 -0.23 -10.62
C ASP A 177 -37.75 -0.92 -9.39
N GLU A 178 -38.21 -0.54 -8.19
CA GLU A 178 -37.70 -1.11 -6.93
C GLU A 178 -37.90 -2.63 -6.84
N LYS A 179 -38.96 -3.17 -7.46
CA LYS A 179 -39.26 -4.61 -7.45
C LYS A 179 -38.26 -5.37 -8.32
N TRP A 180 -37.98 -4.88 -9.52
CA TRP A 180 -37.03 -5.48 -10.44
C TRP A 180 -35.59 -5.35 -9.91
N LYS A 181 -35.25 -4.19 -9.33
CA LYS A 181 -33.95 -3.97 -8.67
C LYS A 181 -33.73 -4.95 -7.51
N ALA A 182 -34.72 -5.13 -6.64
CA ALA A 182 -34.64 -6.12 -5.56
C ALA A 182 -34.45 -7.55 -6.10
N TRP A 183 -35.20 -7.92 -7.13
CA TRP A 183 -35.06 -9.21 -7.81
C TRP A 183 -33.67 -9.40 -8.43
N LEU A 184 -33.11 -8.37 -9.06
CA LEU A 184 -31.78 -8.40 -9.65
C LEU A 184 -30.70 -8.62 -8.58
N LEU A 185 -30.79 -7.91 -7.45
CA LEU A 185 -29.87 -8.07 -6.32
C LEU A 185 -29.93 -9.49 -5.74
N GLU A 186 -31.13 -10.07 -5.62
CA GLU A 186 -31.30 -11.44 -5.14
C GLU A 186 -30.70 -12.48 -6.11
N ASN A 187 -30.74 -12.22 -7.42
CA ASN A 187 -30.17 -13.10 -8.45
C ASN A 187 -28.67 -12.86 -8.70
N THR A 188 -28.06 -11.89 -8.00
CA THR A 188 -26.63 -11.55 -8.10
C THR A 188 -25.96 -11.54 -6.73
N LYS A 189 -26.35 -12.44 -5.82
CA LYS A 189 -25.75 -12.56 -4.47
C LYS A 189 -24.23 -12.65 -4.49
N TYR A 190 -23.66 -13.30 -5.50
CA TYR A 190 -22.23 -13.29 -5.79
C TYR A 190 -21.96 -12.26 -6.89
N TYR A 191 -21.62 -11.04 -6.48
CA TYR A 191 -21.23 -9.94 -7.36
C TYR A 191 -20.08 -9.18 -6.71
N ILE A 192 -18.90 -9.24 -7.32
CA ILE A 192 -17.73 -8.49 -6.89
C ILE A 192 -17.30 -7.59 -8.04
N ILE A 193 -17.32 -6.28 -7.81
CA ILE A 193 -16.75 -5.28 -8.70
C ILE A 193 -15.35 -4.90 -8.21
N ARG A 194 -14.35 -4.97 -9.10
CA ARG A 194 -12.98 -4.50 -8.83
C ARG A 194 -12.52 -3.56 -9.92
N GLN A 195 -11.78 -2.52 -9.54
CA GLN A 195 -10.99 -1.78 -10.51
C GLN A 195 -9.75 -2.60 -10.89
N ILE A 196 -9.62 -2.96 -12.17
CA ILE A 196 -8.41 -3.51 -12.76
C ILE A 196 -7.41 -2.36 -12.82
N GLU A 197 -6.41 -2.41 -11.95
CA GLU A 197 -5.25 -1.53 -12.09
C GLU A 197 -4.61 -1.82 -13.44
N ALA A 198 -4.45 -0.79 -14.27
CA ALA A 198 -3.62 -0.91 -15.46
C ALA A 198 -2.27 -1.46 -15.01
N MET A 199 -1.78 -2.55 -15.63
CA MET A 199 -0.39 -2.96 -15.49
C MET A 199 0.46 -1.80 -16.03
N CYS A 200 0.81 -0.88 -15.13
CA CYS A 200 1.87 0.06 -15.38
C CYS A 200 3.12 -0.82 -15.49
N GLU A 201 3.73 -0.85 -16.66
CA GLU A 201 5.01 -1.53 -16.90
C GLU A 201 6.11 -0.75 -16.15
N VAL A 202 6.05 -0.83 -14.84
CA VAL A 202 6.99 -0.23 -13.91
C VAL A 202 7.71 -1.37 -13.20
N THR A 203 9.03 -1.29 -13.16
CA THR A 203 9.91 -2.21 -12.46
C THR A 203 10.20 -1.64 -11.08
N ILE A 204 9.98 -2.43 -10.03
CA ILE A 204 10.44 -2.07 -8.69
C ILE A 204 11.82 -2.68 -8.49
N ARG A 205 12.82 -1.84 -8.25
CA ARG A 205 14.21 -2.26 -8.01
C ARG A 205 14.86 -1.44 -6.91
N GLU A 206 15.98 -1.92 -6.40
CA GLU A 206 16.81 -1.15 -5.47
C GLU A 206 17.26 0.17 -6.11
N GLY A 207 17.25 1.24 -5.30
CA GLY A 207 17.80 2.52 -5.68
C GLY A 207 19.33 2.45 -5.74
N ARG A 208 19.88 3.06 -6.78
CA ARG A 208 21.31 3.12 -7.07
C ARG A 208 21.78 4.56 -6.93
N ARG A 209 23.09 4.75 -6.75
CA ARG A 209 23.70 6.07 -6.66
C ARG A 209 23.33 6.99 -7.82
N CYS A 210 23.19 6.46 -9.04
CA CYS A 210 22.75 7.24 -10.21
C CYS A 210 21.28 7.69 -10.18
N ASP A 211 20.44 7.11 -9.31
CA ASP A 211 19.04 7.52 -9.15
C ASP A 211 18.88 8.69 -8.16
N SER A 212 19.96 9.10 -7.48
CA SER A 212 19.96 10.13 -6.41
C SER A 212 19.24 11.41 -6.84
N GLU A 213 19.61 11.94 -8.01
CA GLU A 213 19.03 13.15 -8.60
C GLU A 213 17.54 12.99 -8.89
N ALA A 214 17.13 11.88 -9.51
CA ALA A 214 15.73 11.64 -9.85
C ALA A 214 14.86 11.48 -8.58
N MET A 215 15.37 10.79 -7.57
CA MET A 215 14.70 10.65 -6.28
C MET A 215 14.57 12.00 -5.57
N LEU A 216 15.64 12.80 -5.54
CA LEU A 216 15.63 14.13 -4.91
C LEU A 216 14.62 15.05 -5.58
N GLN A 217 14.50 15.02 -6.91
CA GLN A 217 13.47 15.78 -7.63
C GLN A 217 12.05 15.36 -7.22
N LEU A 218 11.81 14.06 -6.98
CA LEU A 218 10.52 13.57 -6.48
C LEU A 218 10.29 14.00 -5.01
N ILE A 219 11.31 13.93 -4.16
CA ILE A 219 11.28 14.42 -2.78
C ILE A 219 10.91 15.91 -2.73
N GLN A 220 11.57 16.75 -3.55
CA GLN A 220 11.28 18.18 -3.63
C GLN A 220 9.85 18.45 -4.09
N LYS A 221 9.32 17.66 -5.05
CA LYS A 221 7.92 17.75 -5.47
C LYS A 221 6.96 17.33 -4.36
N SER A 222 7.30 16.30 -3.58
CA SER A 222 6.54 15.88 -2.40
C SER A 222 6.51 16.98 -1.34
N ALA A 223 7.66 17.55 -0.99
CA ALA A 223 7.81 18.62 -0.02
C ALA A 223 7.02 19.87 -0.42
N LYS A 224 7.08 20.27 -1.70
CA LYS A 224 6.28 21.38 -2.24
C LYS A 224 4.77 21.11 -2.13
N HIS A 225 4.33 19.89 -2.40
CA HIS A 225 2.91 19.52 -2.28
C HIS A 225 2.43 19.55 -0.82
N GLN A 226 3.32 19.27 0.12
CA GLN A 226 3.06 19.33 1.57
C GLN A 226 3.25 20.74 2.16
N ASN A 227 3.52 21.76 1.34
CA ASN A 227 3.83 23.12 1.76
C ASN A 227 4.98 23.22 2.77
N LEU A 228 5.98 22.34 2.65
CA LEU A 228 7.20 22.41 3.45
C LEU A 228 8.09 23.56 2.95
N PRO A 229 8.87 24.20 3.83
CA PRO A 229 9.76 25.27 3.44
C PRO A 229 10.90 24.73 2.54
N PRO A 230 11.48 25.57 1.65
CA PRO A 230 12.47 25.11 0.66
C PRO A 230 13.72 24.45 1.24
N ASP A 231 14.10 24.82 2.46
CA ASP A 231 15.25 24.32 3.22
C ASP A 231 14.94 23.06 4.06
N ALA A 232 13.70 22.57 4.02
CA ALA A 232 13.31 21.32 4.66
C ALA A 232 13.89 20.07 3.97
N VAL A 233 14.37 20.22 2.74
CA VAL A 233 14.95 19.13 1.95
C VAL A 233 16.47 19.24 1.98
N ILE A 234 17.11 18.10 2.27
CA ILE A 234 18.56 17.94 2.23
C ILE A 234 19.17 18.28 0.86
N SER A 235 20.44 18.68 0.83
CA SER A 235 21.16 18.95 -0.43
C SER A 235 21.40 17.67 -1.24
N ALA A 236 21.57 17.81 -2.56
CA ALA A 236 21.81 16.66 -3.44
C ALA A 236 23.07 15.86 -3.08
N SER A 237 24.17 16.55 -2.77
CA SER A 237 25.42 15.91 -2.37
C SER A 237 25.29 15.14 -1.06
N ALA A 238 24.58 15.71 -0.08
CA ALA A 238 24.38 15.05 1.21
C ALA A 238 23.39 13.88 1.08
N PHE A 239 22.32 14.01 0.30
CA PHE A 239 21.40 12.90 0.02
C PHE A 239 22.09 11.70 -0.63
N GLU A 240 22.99 11.96 -1.60
CA GLU A 240 23.76 10.91 -2.25
C GLU A 240 24.75 10.23 -1.28
N GLU A 241 25.46 11.01 -0.44
CA GLU A 241 26.36 10.47 0.56
C GLU A 241 25.61 9.66 1.64
N ASP A 242 24.45 10.13 2.08
CA ASP A 242 23.63 9.44 3.07
C ASP A 242 23.09 8.08 2.56
N GLY A 243 22.84 7.96 1.25
CA GLY A 243 22.31 6.73 0.65
C GLY A 243 23.38 5.72 0.22
N TRP A 244 24.53 6.20 -0.24
CA TRP A 244 25.56 5.36 -0.89
C TRP A 244 27.00 5.69 -0.48
N GLY A 245 27.17 6.47 0.58
CA GLY A 245 28.46 6.80 1.18
C GLY A 245 28.97 5.71 2.13
N SER A 246 29.96 6.09 2.93
CA SER A 246 30.58 5.18 3.91
C SER A 246 29.63 4.76 5.05
N PHE A 247 28.66 5.61 5.37
CA PHE A 247 27.58 5.34 6.31
C PHE A 247 26.24 5.40 5.57
N THR A 248 25.59 4.25 5.42
CA THR A 248 24.29 4.16 4.76
C THR A 248 23.17 4.51 5.74
N ALA A 249 22.78 5.79 5.76
CA ALA A 249 21.73 6.31 6.63
C ALA A 249 20.32 5.89 6.20
N PHE A 250 20.10 5.65 4.90
CA PHE A 250 18.86 5.10 4.37
C PHE A 250 19.11 4.11 3.23
N ARG A 251 18.10 3.28 2.96
CA ARG A 251 18.00 2.41 1.80
C ARG A 251 16.77 2.77 1.00
N SER A 252 16.73 2.38 -0.26
CA SER A 252 15.60 2.75 -1.12
C SER A 252 15.23 1.70 -2.15
N PHE A 253 13.95 1.72 -2.54
CA PHE A 253 13.48 1.15 -3.79
C PHE A 253 12.90 2.25 -4.67
N VAL A 254 13.08 2.10 -5.98
CA VAL A 254 12.54 3.01 -6.99
C VAL A 254 11.57 2.27 -7.90
N ALA A 255 10.60 3.01 -8.41
CA ALA A 255 9.67 2.58 -9.42
C ALA A 255 10.11 3.17 -10.78
N GLU A 256 10.74 2.33 -11.60
CA GLU A 256 11.35 2.69 -12.88
C GLU A 256 10.45 2.27 -14.06
N MET A 257 10.18 3.20 -14.96
CA MET A 257 9.44 2.94 -16.21
C MET A 257 10.37 2.34 -17.28
N LYS A 258 9.82 1.76 -18.34
CA LYS A 258 10.62 1.19 -19.45
C LYS A 258 11.59 2.15 -20.12
N ASP A 259 11.30 3.45 -20.09
CA ASP A 259 12.18 4.50 -20.63
C ASP A 259 13.29 4.92 -19.66
N GLY A 260 13.39 4.28 -18.49
CA GLY A 260 14.36 4.57 -17.43
C GLY A 260 13.93 5.67 -16.46
N SER A 261 12.77 6.31 -16.66
CA SER A 261 12.30 7.36 -15.76
C SER A 261 11.87 6.80 -14.39
N ILE A 262 12.29 7.47 -13.31
CA ILE A 262 11.85 7.15 -11.96
C ILE A 262 10.56 7.91 -11.65
N VAL A 263 9.48 7.18 -11.40
CA VAL A 263 8.13 7.74 -11.15
C VAL A 263 7.65 7.56 -9.71
N GLY A 264 8.45 6.91 -8.86
CA GLY A 264 8.19 6.75 -7.45
C GLY A 264 9.39 6.18 -6.70
N TYR A 265 9.39 6.36 -5.39
CA TYR A 265 10.42 5.82 -4.51
C TYR A 265 9.83 5.49 -3.15
N VAL A 266 10.56 4.67 -2.40
CA VAL A 266 10.40 4.50 -0.97
C VAL A 266 11.76 4.56 -0.29
N LEU A 267 11.87 5.31 0.80
CA LEU A 267 13.02 5.32 1.69
C LEU A 267 12.69 4.50 2.93
N TYR A 268 13.63 3.67 3.37
CA TYR A 268 13.51 2.90 4.61
C TYR A 268 14.86 2.79 5.30
N TYR A 269 14.85 2.49 6.59
CA TYR A 269 16.05 2.26 7.39
C TYR A 269 15.75 1.20 8.45
N TYR A 270 16.79 0.50 8.90
CA TYR A 270 16.65 -0.49 9.95
C TYR A 270 16.53 0.19 11.31
N THR A 271 15.71 -0.41 12.16
CA THR A 271 15.47 0.04 13.53
C THR A 271 15.56 -1.15 14.47
N TYR A 272 15.38 -0.91 15.76
CA TYR A 272 15.48 -1.96 16.75
C TYR A 272 14.38 -1.84 17.79
N SER A 273 13.98 -2.98 18.34
CA SER A 273 13.08 -3.04 19.48
C SER A 273 13.72 -3.86 20.58
N THR A 274 13.86 -3.29 21.77
CA THR A 274 14.36 -4.01 22.96
C THR A 274 13.38 -5.09 23.45
N TRP A 275 12.20 -5.17 22.85
CA TRP A 275 11.20 -6.21 23.11
C TRP A 275 11.36 -7.43 22.21
N LYS A 276 11.67 -7.25 20.92
CA LYS A 276 11.58 -8.32 19.91
C LYS A 276 12.75 -8.39 18.92
N GLY A 277 13.68 -7.42 18.93
CA GLY A 277 14.87 -7.40 18.08
C GLY A 277 14.72 -6.55 16.83
N ARG A 278 15.26 -7.04 15.71
CA ARG A 278 15.38 -6.34 14.43
C ARG A 278 14.03 -5.82 13.94
N CYS A 279 14.03 -4.60 13.41
CA CYS A 279 12.87 -3.92 12.89
C CYS A 279 13.25 -3.10 11.64
N VAL A 280 12.23 -2.62 10.93
CA VAL A 280 12.43 -1.64 9.85
C VAL A 280 11.47 -0.45 10.06
N CYS A 281 11.87 0.73 9.63
CA CYS A 281 10.98 1.87 9.50
C CYS A 281 10.91 2.31 8.05
N MET A 282 9.69 2.48 7.54
CA MET A 282 9.46 3.09 6.23
C MET A 282 9.31 4.60 6.43
N GLY A 283 10.28 5.36 5.93
CA GLY A 283 10.43 6.79 6.22
C GLY A 283 9.59 7.68 5.29
N ASP A 284 9.73 7.48 3.98
CA ASP A 284 9.03 8.30 2.98
C ASP A 284 8.65 7.45 1.77
N LEU A 285 7.41 7.56 1.31
CA LEU A 285 6.86 6.82 0.18
C LEU A 285 6.15 7.81 -0.74
N TYR A 286 6.63 7.92 -1.97
CA TYR A 286 6.05 8.84 -2.94
C TYR A 286 5.89 8.19 -4.30
N VAL A 287 4.75 8.47 -4.93
CA VAL A 287 4.47 8.15 -6.33
C VAL A 287 4.02 9.42 -7.03
N PHE A 288 4.63 9.69 -8.17
CA PHE A 288 4.34 10.86 -9.00
C PHE A 288 2.84 10.91 -9.36
N PRO A 289 2.16 12.07 -9.30
CA PRO A 289 0.69 12.15 -9.35
C PRO A 289 0.05 11.43 -10.55
N THR A 290 0.62 11.54 -11.75
CA THR A 290 0.11 10.89 -12.97
C THR A 290 0.25 9.35 -12.96
N HIS A 291 0.92 8.80 -11.94
CA HIS A 291 1.18 7.37 -11.77
C HIS A 291 0.54 6.79 -10.48
N ARG A 292 -0.23 7.60 -9.73
CA ARG A 292 -1.00 7.14 -8.56
C ARG A 292 -2.20 6.29 -8.96
N HIS A 293 -2.74 5.50 -8.02
CA HIS A 293 -3.87 4.58 -8.22
C HIS A 293 -3.62 3.52 -9.34
N LYS A 294 -2.35 3.11 -9.48
CA LYS A 294 -1.87 2.07 -10.40
C LYS A 294 -1.08 0.97 -9.67
N GLY A 295 -1.33 0.78 -8.37
CA GLY A 295 -0.61 -0.20 -7.54
C GLY A 295 0.87 0.08 -7.21
N ILE A 296 1.50 1.12 -7.77
CA ILE A 296 2.96 1.36 -7.60
C ILE A 296 3.36 1.51 -6.13
N GLY A 297 2.61 2.31 -5.35
CA GLY A 297 2.90 2.52 -3.93
C GLY A 297 2.82 1.23 -3.12
N SER A 298 1.81 0.39 -3.40
CA SER A 298 1.68 -0.94 -2.78
C SER A 298 2.85 -1.84 -3.16
N ARG A 299 3.27 -1.86 -4.43
CA ARG A 299 4.43 -2.66 -4.88
C ARG A 299 5.75 -2.22 -4.23
N LEU A 300 5.96 -0.91 -4.04
CA LEU A 300 7.11 -0.38 -3.30
C LEU A 300 7.08 -0.82 -1.83
N TRP A 301 5.93 -0.68 -1.17
CA TRP A 301 5.75 -1.12 0.22
C TRP A 301 5.97 -2.63 0.36
N LYS A 302 5.34 -3.47 -0.48
CA LYS A 302 5.53 -4.92 -0.48
C LYS A 302 7.00 -5.31 -0.59
N LYS A 303 7.77 -4.57 -1.39
CA LYS A 303 9.21 -4.79 -1.52
C LYS A 303 9.94 -4.49 -0.21
N VAL A 304 9.61 -3.42 0.50
CA VAL A 304 10.14 -3.12 1.84
C VAL A 304 9.76 -4.21 2.85
N ALA A 305 8.49 -4.62 2.90
CA ALA A 305 8.03 -5.67 3.80
C ALA A 305 8.76 -7.00 3.56
N LYS A 306 8.95 -7.39 2.30
CA LYS A 306 9.72 -8.59 1.94
C LYS A 306 11.19 -8.48 2.39
N THR A 307 11.84 -7.35 2.11
CA THR A 307 13.22 -7.11 2.56
C THR A 307 13.35 -7.12 4.09
N ALA A 308 12.34 -6.62 4.80
CA ALA A 308 12.29 -6.68 6.26
C ALA A 308 12.25 -8.13 6.75
N LEU A 309 11.37 -8.95 6.18
CA LEU A 309 11.28 -10.38 6.51
C LEU A 309 12.58 -11.14 6.20
N ASP A 310 13.18 -10.88 5.03
CA ASP A 310 14.46 -11.48 4.63
C ASP A 310 15.60 -11.10 5.60
N ALA A 311 15.55 -9.91 6.21
CA ALA A 311 16.49 -9.44 7.22
C ALA A 311 16.18 -9.94 8.66
N GLY A 312 15.10 -10.71 8.84
CA GLY A 312 14.64 -11.19 10.15
C GLY A 312 13.96 -10.12 11.00
N CYS A 313 13.39 -9.08 10.39
CA CYS A 313 12.68 -8.03 11.12
C CYS A 313 11.33 -8.53 11.64
N CYS A 314 11.06 -8.28 12.92
CA CYS A 314 9.81 -8.70 13.58
C CYS A 314 8.62 -7.77 13.32
N HIS A 315 8.86 -6.54 12.85
CA HIS A 315 7.82 -5.60 12.44
C HIS A 315 8.35 -4.45 11.58
N LEU A 316 7.43 -3.77 10.89
CA LEU A 316 7.64 -2.54 10.14
C LEU A 316 6.90 -1.38 10.83
N ASN A 317 7.59 -0.29 11.10
CA ASN A 317 7.02 0.94 11.65
C ASN A 317 6.86 2.04 10.59
N ILE A 318 5.86 2.89 10.79
CA ILE A 318 5.58 4.08 9.99
C ILE A 318 5.18 5.19 10.94
N THR A 319 5.70 6.38 10.72
CA THR A 319 5.31 7.57 11.47
C THR A 319 4.35 8.42 10.64
N LEU A 320 3.15 8.67 11.15
CA LEU A 320 2.11 9.44 10.46
C LEU A 320 1.65 10.62 11.31
N LEU A 321 1.21 11.68 10.63
CA LEU A 321 0.43 12.75 11.24
C LEU A 321 -1.04 12.31 11.33
N LYS A 322 -1.66 12.52 12.49
CA LYS A 322 -3.08 12.20 12.74
C LYS A 322 -4.02 12.80 11.68
N ASP A 323 -3.71 14.00 11.19
CA ASP A 323 -4.55 14.72 10.23
C ASP A 323 -4.36 14.24 8.77
N ASN A 324 -3.42 13.32 8.51
CA ASN A 324 -3.26 12.70 7.20
C ASN A 324 -4.20 11.49 7.05
N ALA A 325 -5.51 11.76 7.00
CA ALA A 325 -6.56 10.74 6.97
C ALA A 325 -6.39 9.72 5.82
N GLN A 326 -5.89 10.16 4.66
CA GLN A 326 -5.64 9.26 3.54
C GLN A 326 -4.52 8.26 3.83
N ALA A 327 -3.39 8.73 4.38
CA ALA A 327 -2.28 7.84 4.73
C ALA A 327 -2.65 6.91 5.88
N VAL A 328 -3.37 7.41 6.90
CA VAL A 328 -3.87 6.61 8.02
C VAL A 328 -4.78 5.48 7.51
N ALA A 329 -5.83 5.82 6.76
CA ALA A 329 -6.76 4.82 6.23
C ALA A 329 -6.07 3.80 5.32
N TYR A 330 -5.09 4.25 4.51
CA TYR A 330 -4.30 3.34 3.70
C TYR A 330 -3.49 2.38 4.58
N CYS A 331 -2.71 2.88 5.55
CA CYS A 331 -1.88 2.02 6.41
C CYS A 331 -2.72 1.02 7.20
N GLU A 332 -3.85 1.45 7.77
CA GLU A 332 -4.79 0.58 8.47
C GLU A 332 -5.39 -0.50 7.56
N SER A 333 -5.75 -0.14 6.32
CA SER A 333 -6.24 -1.11 5.33
C SER A 333 -5.20 -2.18 4.94
N GLN A 334 -3.91 -1.90 5.13
CA GLN A 334 -2.83 -2.87 4.91
C GLN A 334 -2.49 -3.68 6.18
N GLY A 335 -3.20 -3.48 7.29
CA GLY A 335 -2.99 -4.20 8.55
C GLY A 335 -2.04 -3.51 9.55
N ALA A 336 -1.63 -2.26 9.30
CA ALA A 336 -0.83 -1.51 10.27
C ALA A 336 -1.73 -0.98 11.41
N MET A 337 -1.32 -1.19 12.65
CA MET A 337 -2.05 -0.76 13.85
C MET A 337 -1.42 0.49 14.46
N ASN A 338 -2.22 1.42 14.96
CA ASN A 338 -1.75 2.58 15.70
C ASN A 338 -1.24 2.18 17.09
N ILE A 339 0.08 2.03 17.22
CA ILE A 339 0.72 1.62 18.47
C ILE A 339 0.75 2.78 19.46
N SER A 340 0.91 4.03 19.00
CA SER A 340 0.90 5.20 19.89
C SER A 340 -0.36 5.24 20.75
N ALA A 341 -1.53 4.97 20.17
CA ALA A 341 -2.79 4.89 20.90
C ALA A 341 -2.92 3.60 21.72
N ALA A 342 -2.41 2.46 21.22
CA ALA A 342 -2.55 1.17 21.89
C ALA A 342 -1.72 1.05 23.18
N VAL A 343 -0.59 1.77 23.28
CA VAL A 343 0.31 1.74 24.45
C VAL A 343 0.51 3.10 25.11
N ASP A 344 -0.33 4.09 24.76
CA ASP A 344 -0.27 5.44 25.30
C ASP A 344 1.10 6.13 25.20
N TRP A 345 1.78 5.96 24.06
CA TRP A 345 3.06 6.61 23.78
C TRP A 345 2.91 8.06 23.32
N CYS A 346 3.68 8.93 23.94
CA CYS A 346 3.93 10.30 23.48
C CYS A 346 5.24 10.36 22.69
N PHE A 347 5.20 10.86 21.46
CA PHE A 347 6.37 11.07 20.63
C PHE A 347 7.05 12.41 20.97
N PHE A 348 8.36 12.36 21.20
CA PHE A 348 9.19 13.50 21.52
C PHE A 348 10.30 13.68 20.50
N ARG A 349 10.72 14.94 20.33
CA ARG A 349 11.86 15.34 19.49
C ARG A 349 12.71 16.38 20.19
N MET A 350 14.01 16.20 20.13
CA MET A 350 15.00 17.21 20.41
C MET A 350 15.64 17.63 19.08
N ASN A 351 15.46 18.89 18.68
CA ASN A 351 16.01 19.42 17.43
C ASN A 351 17.51 19.74 17.54
N ARG A 352 18.13 20.13 16.43
CA ARG A 352 19.57 20.41 16.33
C ARG A 352 20.05 21.43 17.37
N ASP A 353 19.36 22.57 17.47
CA ASP A 353 19.77 23.64 18.38
C ASP A 353 19.68 23.20 19.85
N ALA A 354 18.61 22.49 20.21
CA ALA A 354 18.45 21.93 21.55
C ALA A 354 19.52 20.88 21.86
N MET A 355 19.84 19.99 20.91
CA MET A 355 20.93 19.01 21.04
C MET A 355 22.28 19.68 21.30
N GLU A 356 22.64 20.69 20.52
CA GLU A 356 23.90 21.41 20.69
C GLU A 356 23.94 22.20 22.00
N ALA A 357 22.83 22.84 22.39
CA ALA A 357 22.72 23.53 23.68
C ALA A 357 22.89 22.55 24.85
N PHE A 358 22.25 21.39 24.79
CA PHE A 358 22.38 20.36 25.81
C PHE A 358 23.81 19.85 25.92
N LEU A 359 24.50 19.60 24.81
CA LEU A 359 25.90 19.15 24.83
C LEU A 359 26.85 20.17 25.50
N LYS A 360 26.52 21.47 25.47
CA LYS A 360 27.32 22.56 26.06
C LYS A 360 27.12 22.75 27.57
N THR A 361 26.04 22.24 28.15
CA THR A 361 25.79 22.40 29.61
C THR A 361 26.85 21.65 30.44
N ASP A 362 27.16 22.16 31.63
CA ASP A 362 28.14 21.54 32.53
C ASP A 362 27.87 20.06 32.80
N LYS A 363 28.97 19.28 32.78
CA LYS A 363 28.94 17.86 33.11
C LYS A 363 29.03 17.72 34.62
N THR A 364 28.00 17.15 35.23
CA THR A 364 28.08 16.70 36.62
C THR A 364 29.12 15.58 36.69
N ALA A 365 30.13 15.74 37.54
CA ALA A 365 31.09 14.67 37.80
C ALA A 365 30.35 13.50 38.44
N SER A 366 30.52 12.30 37.88
CA SER A 366 30.00 11.05 38.41
C SER A 366 31.17 10.07 38.49
N GLU A 367 31.21 9.27 39.55
CA GLU A 367 32.17 8.17 39.69
C GLU A 367 31.87 7.01 38.72
N VAL A 368 30.68 7.03 38.09
CA VAL A 368 30.22 6.04 37.12
C VAL A 368 30.81 6.32 35.74
N VAL A 369 31.40 5.30 35.13
CA VAL A 369 32.02 5.38 33.80
C VAL A 369 30.99 5.11 32.73
N VAL A 370 30.83 6.05 31.78
CA VAL A 370 29.99 5.86 30.58
C VAL A 370 30.86 5.50 29.38
N ARG A 371 30.66 4.29 28.84
CA ARG A 371 31.42 3.75 27.70
C ARG A 371 30.51 3.09 26.67
N GLU A 372 31.02 2.91 25.46
CA GLU A 372 30.32 2.13 24.43
C GLU A 372 30.18 0.68 24.90
N ALA A 373 29.01 0.10 24.63
CA ALA A 373 28.74 -1.29 24.95
C ALA A 373 29.49 -2.22 23.99
N THR A 374 29.88 -3.38 24.49
CA THR A 374 30.46 -4.48 23.73
C THR A 374 29.54 -5.69 23.78
N GLY A 375 29.79 -6.71 22.95
CA GLY A 375 29.03 -7.95 22.99
C GLY A 375 29.01 -8.62 24.37
N LYS A 376 30.02 -8.40 25.22
CA LYS A 376 30.09 -8.92 26.60
C LYS A 376 29.06 -8.28 27.53
N ASP A 377 28.63 -7.05 27.24
CA ASP A 377 27.69 -6.30 28.06
C ASP A 377 26.23 -6.72 27.83
N CYS A 378 25.94 -7.49 26.78
CA CYS A 378 24.57 -7.82 26.35
C CYS A 378 23.76 -8.59 27.41
N VAL A 379 24.43 -9.42 28.24
CA VAL A 379 23.77 -10.08 29.37
C VAL A 379 23.31 -9.06 30.42
N GLY A 380 24.16 -8.09 30.76
CA GLY A 380 23.83 -7.02 31.70
C GLY A 380 22.79 -6.06 31.13
N ILE A 381 22.90 -5.69 29.85
CA ILE A 381 21.90 -4.87 29.16
C ILE A 381 20.54 -5.58 29.14
N LYS A 382 20.50 -6.89 28.86
CA LYS A 382 19.24 -7.65 28.90
C LYS A 382 18.58 -7.61 30.28
N LYS A 383 19.37 -7.66 31.35
CA LYS A 383 18.87 -7.51 32.72
C LYS A 383 18.30 -6.11 32.95
N LEU A 384 19.01 -5.06 32.54
CA LEU A 384 18.52 -3.68 32.67
C LEU A 384 17.26 -3.41 31.82
N ILE A 385 17.14 -4.03 30.64
CA ILE A 385 15.93 -4.00 29.81
C ILE A 385 14.75 -4.68 30.55
N GLN A 386 15.00 -5.77 31.28
CA GLN A 386 13.98 -6.38 32.15
C GLN A 386 13.61 -5.45 33.31
N ASP A 387 14.58 -4.83 33.97
CA ASP A 387 14.31 -3.87 35.06
C ASP A 387 13.48 -2.67 34.58
N LEU A 388 13.71 -2.19 33.34
CA LEU A 388 12.89 -1.16 32.71
C LEU A 388 11.45 -1.65 32.48
N ALA A 389 11.27 -2.87 31.94
CA ALA A 389 9.94 -3.44 31.72
C ALA A 389 9.16 -3.63 33.04
N ASP A 390 9.84 -4.02 34.11
CA ASP A 390 9.25 -4.13 35.45
C ASP A 390 8.82 -2.75 35.97
N TYR A 391 9.65 -1.71 35.78
CA TYR A 391 9.29 -0.33 36.11
C TYR A 391 8.09 0.18 35.30
N GLU A 392 7.97 -0.25 34.04
CA GLU A 392 6.87 0.12 33.15
C GLU A 392 5.59 -0.71 33.36
N ASN A 393 5.58 -1.63 34.33
CA ASN A 393 4.48 -2.56 34.63
C ASN A 393 4.07 -3.41 33.41
N MET A 394 5.05 -3.92 32.67
CA MET A 394 4.82 -4.70 31.46
C MET A 394 4.99 -6.21 31.74
N PRO A 395 3.92 -6.95 32.07
CA PRO A 395 4.00 -8.31 32.64
C PRO A 395 4.56 -9.36 31.69
N GLU A 396 4.43 -9.15 30.38
CA GLU A 396 4.97 -10.08 29.36
C GLU A 396 6.49 -10.00 29.24
N GLY A 397 7.09 -8.90 29.66
CA GLY A 397 8.51 -8.64 29.56
C GLY A 397 9.08 -8.68 28.13
N PRO A 398 10.33 -8.24 27.98
CA PRO A 398 11.06 -8.24 26.72
C PRO A 398 11.35 -9.69 26.28
N LYS A 399 10.97 -10.06 25.05
CA LYS A 399 11.14 -11.42 24.48
C LYS A 399 12.52 -11.67 23.88
N ILE A 400 13.28 -10.62 23.61
CA ILE A 400 14.64 -10.73 23.06
C ILE A 400 15.61 -11.34 24.08
N GLY A 401 16.55 -12.19 23.67
CA GLY A 401 17.60 -12.72 24.53
C GLY A 401 18.91 -11.93 24.43
N ALA A 402 19.85 -12.22 25.33
CA ALA A 402 21.18 -11.61 25.33
C ALA A 402 22.02 -12.01 24.11
N LYS A 403 21.76 -13.21 23.55
CA LYS A 403 22.46 -13.72 22.37
C LYS A 403 22.04 -12.94 21.12
N GLU A 404 20.74 -12.71 20.95
CA GLU A 404 20.18 -11.93 19.85
C GLU A 404 20.67 -10.49 19.92
N LEU A 405 20.70 -9.87 21.11
CA LEU A 405 21.33 -8.56 21.31
C LEU A 405 22.78 -8.54 20.83
N GLN A 406 23.57 -9.54 21.23
CA GLN A 406 24.96 -9.63 20.81
C GLN A 406 25.10 -9.78 19.29
N GLU A 407 24.33 -10.67 18.67
CA GLU A 407 24.33 -10.90 17.22
C GLU A 407 23.90 -9.62 16.46
N ASP A 408 22.94 -8.87 16.98
CA ASP A 408 22.39 -7.67 16.34
C ASP A 408 23.23 -6.41 16.58
N SER A 409 24.09 -6.43 17.59
CA SER A 409 25.04 -5.35 17.90
C SER A 409 26.25 -5.30 16.94
N SER A 410 26.42 -6.31 16.09
CA SER A 410 27.59 -6.48 15.22
C SER A 410 27.19 -7.04 13.86
N GLY A 411 27.75 -6.53 12.77
CA GLY A 411 27.48 -7.05 11.42
C GLY A 411 27.58 -5.97 10.35
N GLU A 412 27.27 -6.34 9.11
CA GLU A 412 27.21 -5.40 7.98
C GLU A 412 26.07 -4.38 8.13
N ILE A 413 24.98 -4.78 8.80
CA ILE A 413 23.86 -3.91 9.13
C ILE A 413 23.95 -3.54 10.60
N LEU A 414 24.10 -2.25 10.87
CA LEU A 414 24.04 -1.73 12.23
C LEU A 414 22.59 -1.46 12.63
N PHE A 415 21.98 -2.39 13.38
CA PHE A 415 20.60 -2.25 13.84
C PHE A 415 20.45 -1.30 15.02
N TYR A 416 21.42 -1.29 15.94
CA TYR A 416 21.44 -0.39 17.09
C TYR A 416 22.86 -0.11 17.56
N LYS A 417 23.01 0.95 18.38
CA LYS A 417 24.17 1.22 19.21
C LYS A 417 23.73 1.35 20.66
N ALA A 418 24.63 1.03 21.59
CA ALA A 418 24.38 1.19 23.01
C ALA A 418 25.59 1.75 23.74
N TYR A 419 25.31 2.53 24.78
CA TYR A 419 26.29 2.92 25.78
C TYR A 419 25.81 2.45 27.14
N VAL A 420 26.74 2.04 27.98
CA VAL A 420 26.48 1.57 29.34
C VAL A 420 27.14 2.49 30.35
N ALA A 421 26.49 2.58 31.52
CA ALA A 421 27.03 3.22 32.70
C ALA A 421 27.46 2.12 33.67
N GLU A 422 28.72 2.16 34.10
CA GLU A 422 29.35 1.11 34.89
C GLU A 422 29.96 1.68 36.17
N GLU A 423 29.62 1.06 37.30
CA GLU A 423 30.22 1.31 38.61
C GLU A 423 30.79 -0.02 39.13
N VAL A 424 32.10 -0.08 39.40
CA VAL A 424 32.80 -1.25 39.98
C VAL A 424 32.36 -2.58 39.31
N ASP A 425 32.62 -2.69 37.99
CA ASP A 425 32.28 -3.84 37.13
C ASP A 425 30.79 -4.23 37.10
N THR A 426 29.90 -3.33 37.53
CA THR A 426 28.45 -3.53 37.52
C THR A 426 27.78 -2.51 36.60
N LEU A 427 26.97 -2.98 35.66
CA LEU A 427 26.17 -2.11 34.82
C LEU A 427 24.99 -1.55 35.61
N VAL A 428 24.90 -0.22 35.68
CA VAL A 428 23.90 0.52 36.46
C VAL A 428 22.96 1.36 35.60
N GLY A 429 23.19 1.39 34.29
CA GLY A 429 22.32 2.06 33.33
C GLY A 429 22.77 1.82 31.90
N TYR A 430 21.88 2.10 30.95
CA TYR A 430 22.17 2.03 29.53
C TYR A 430 21.35 3.04 28.74
N VAL A 431 21.85 3.37 27.54
CA VAL A 431 21.07 3.96 26.47
C VAL A 431 21.21 3.08 25.25
N LEU A 432 20.10 2.78 24.58
CA LEU A 432 20.06 2.08 23.31
C LEU A 432 19.36 2.95 22.28
N PHE A 433 20.00 3.12 21.12
CA PHE A 433 19.47 3.96 20.06
C PHE A 433 19.81 3.37 18.69
N PHE A 434 19.11 3.83 17.66
CA PHE A 434 19.38 3.49 16.27
C PHE A 434 19.32 4.74 15.40
N TYR A 435 19.96 4.67 14.23
CA TYR A 435 19.95 5.79 13.29
C TYR A 435 18.62 5.85 12.53
N THR A 436 18.18 7.07 12.25
CA THR A 436 16.95 7.32 11.49
C THR A 436 17.24 8.26 10.33
N TYR A 437 16.31 8.30 9.36
CA TYR A 437 16.41 9.19 8.22
C TYR A 437 15.12 9.97 7.98
N SER A 438 15.25 11.18 7.46
CA SER A 438 14.15 12.05 7.09
C SER A 438 14.54 13.01 5.96
N LEU A 439 13.58 13.80 5.48
CA LEU A 439 13.84 14.82 4.46
C LEU A 439 14.89 15.85 4.89
N GLU A 440 15.07 16.03 6.20
CA GLU A 440 16.04 16.95 6.78
C GLU A 440 17.45 16.36 6.88
N GLY A 441 17.60 15.05 6.62
CA GLY A 441 18.82 14.26 6.77
C GLY A 441 18.74 13.19 7.87
N PRO A 442 19.91 12.64 8.27
CA PRO A 442 19.99 11.61 9.30
C PRO A 442 19.64 12.14 10.69
N GLY A 443 19.44 11.22 11.62
CA GLY A 443 19.23 11.49 13.03
C GLY A 443 19.35 10.21 13.85
N VAL A 444 18.92 10.26 15.11
CA VAL A 444 18.85 9.08 15.97
C VAL A 444 17.47 8.95 16.60
N TYR A 445 17.07 7.71 16.85
CA TYR A 445 15.95 7.39 17.73
C TYR A 445 16.49 6.73 18.98
N MET A 446 16.23 7.33 20.14
CA MET A 446 16.55 6.70 21.42
C MET A 446 15.41 5.75 21.76
N GLU A 447 15.67 4.45 21.64
CA GLU A 447 14.69 3.39 21.98
C GLU A 447 14.51 3.36 23.49
N ASP A 448 15.61 3.20 24.22
CA ASP A 448 15.59 3.08 25.68
C ASP A 448 16.65 3.97 26.32
N LEU A 449 16.30 4.55 27.47
CA LEU A 449 17.23 5.14 28.43
C LEU A 449 16.81 4.73 29.83
N TYR A 450 17.68 3.99 30.51
CA TYR A 450 17.39 3.49 31.85
C TYR A 450 18.59 3.64 32.78
N VAL A 451 18.30 3.97 34.03
CA VAL A 451 19.25 4.01 35.14
C VAL A 451 18.60 3.33 36.33
N SER A 452 19.33 2.40 36.93
CA SER A 452 18.90 1.65 38.11
C SER A 452 18.55 2.59 39.27
N PRO A 453 17.51 2.32 40.07
CA PRO A 453 16.97 3.27 41.05
C PRO A 453 18.00 3.91 42.01
N PRO A 454 18.98 3.18 42.59
CA PRO A 454 19.98 3.76 43.48
C PRO A 454 20.90 4.81 42.82
N TYR A 455 20.98 4.78 41.49
CA TYR A 455 21.88 5.60 40.68
C TYR A 455 21.17 6.80 40.02
N ARG A 456 19.86 6.96 40.26
CA ARG A 456 19.09 8.08 39.70
C ARG A 456 19.45 9.39 40.39
N ASN A 457 19.20 10.50 39.71
CA ASN A 457 19.50 11.87 40.16
C ASN A 457 20.99 12.20 40.34
N GLN A 458 21.91 11.34 39.88
CA GLN A 458 23.37 11.54 39.93
C GLN A 458 23.96 12.02 38.58
N GLY A 459 23.12 12.45 37.64
CA GLY A 459 23.56 12.91 36.30
C GLY A 459 23.85 11.79 35.29
N ILE A 460 23.81 10.51 35.69
CA ILE A 460 24.13 9.34 34.83
C ILE A 460 23.22 9.27 33.60
N GLY A 461 21.89 9.46 33.76
CA GLY A 461 20.96 9.45 32.63
C GLY A 461 21.26 10.55 31.59
N SER A 462 21.67 11.73 32.06
CA SER A 462 22.13 12.80 31.16
C SER A 462 23.44 12.42 30.47
N ALA A 463 24.39 11.79 31.17
CA ALA A 463 25.66 11.35 30.60
C ALA A 463 25.47 10.29 29.50
N LEU A 464 24.56 9.33 29.72
CA LEU A 464 24.15 8.35 28.72
C LEU A 464 23.47 9.02 27.53
N TRP A 465 22.44 9.84 27.76
CA TRP A 465 21.71 10.48 26.66
C TRP A 465 22.59 11.39 25.78
N ARG A 466 23.58 12.07 26.37
CA ARG A 466 24.59 12.82 25.61
C ARG A 466 25.32 11.96 24.58
N LYS A 467 25.55 10.66 24.83
CA LYS A 467 26.20 9.77 23.86
C LYS A 467 25.31 9.53 22.65
N ALA A 468 24.01 9.30 22.85
CA ALA A 468 23.06 9.16 21.74
C ALA A 468 22.95 10.48 20.94
N ILE A 469 22.87 11.62 21.63
CA ILE A 469 22.83 12.93 20.99
C ILE A 469 24.11 13.21 20.20
N GLN A 470 25.29 12.94 20.79
CA GLN A 470 26.57 13.09 20.10
C GLN A 470 26.63 12.22 18.84
N ALA A 471 26.17 10.97 18.91
CA ALA A 471 26.11 10.08 17.75
C ALA A 471 25.22 10.64 16.62
N SER A 472 24.14 11.37 16.96
CA SER A 472 23.37 12.10 15.95
C SER A 472 24.15 13.25 15.33
N ILE A 473 24.89 14.02 16.13
CA ILE A 473 25.66 15.16 15.64
C ILE A 473 26.81 14.71 14.74
N ASP A 474 27.48 13.61 15.09
CA ASP A 474 28.64 13.06 14.38
C ASP A 474 28.30 12.63 12.94
N VAL A 475 27.05 12.21 12.69
CA VAL A 475 26.55 11.89 11.34
C VAL A 475 25.87 13.08 10.65
N GLY A 476 26.06 14.31 11.15
CA GLY A 476 25.42 15.50 10.59
C GLY A 476 23.92 15.61 10.88
N GLY A 477 23.39 14.79 11.78
CA GLY A 477 21.96 14.68 12.04
C GLY A 477 21.37 15.92 12.72
N LYS A 478 20.06 16.11 12.50
CA LYS A 478 19.32 17.31 12.94
C LYS A 478 18.33 17.07 14.07
N ARG A 479 18.18 15.82 14.51
CA ARG A 479 17.20 15.49 15.55
C ARG A 479 17.52 14.19 16.30
N CYS A 480 17.12 14.16 17.56
CA CYS A 480 16.97 12.96 18.37
C CYS A 480 15.48 12.78 18.69
N ASP A 481 14.91 11.67 18.22
CA ASP A 481 13.50 11.31 18.38
C ASP A 481 13.37 10.16 19.41
N PHE A 482 12.25 10.08 20.13
CA PHE A 482 11.97 8.98 21.08
C PHE A 482 10.49 8.94 21.49
N ALA A 483 10.05 7.84 22.10
CA ALA A 483 8.73 7.71 22.70
C ALA A 483 8.83 7.62 24.22
N VAL A 484 7.81 8.14 24.91
CA VAL A 484 7.67 8.04 26.37
C VAL A 484 6.24 7.68 26.70
N LEU A 485 6.03 6.73 27.62
CA LEU A 485 4.70 6.43 28.15
C LEU A 485 4.07 7.68 28.77
N SER A 486 2.81 7.95 28.44
CA SER A 486 2.12 9.19 28.83
C SER A 486 2.04 9.41 30.35
N TRP A 487 2.05 8.33 31.13
CA TRP A 487 2.02 8.38 32.59
C TRP A 487 3.38 8.67 33.23
N ASN A 488 4.49 8.48 32.50
CA ASN A 488 5.86 8.61 33.04
C ASN A 488 6.29 10.09 33.13
N THR A 489 5.61 10.80 34.02
CA THR A 489 5.82 12.23 34.28
C THR A 489 7.28 12.57 34.64
N PRO A 490 7.99 11.78 35.48
CA PRO A 490 9.39 12.05 35.78
C PRO A 490 10.29 12.09 34.54
N SER A 491 10.14 11.12 33.61
CA SER A 491 10.89 11.12 32.36
C SER A 491 10.46 12.25 31.43
N ILE A 492 9.15 12.51 31.30
CA ILE A 492 8.63 13.61 30.47
C ILE A 492 9.21 14.96 30.90
N GLU A 493 9.23 15.25 32.20
CA GLU A 493 9.82 16.48 32.74
C GLU A 493 11.33 16.54 32.51
N PHE A 494 12.04 15.42 32.74
CA PHE A 494 13.48 15.30 32.47
C PHE A 494 13.84 15.71 31.03
N TYR A 495 13.06 15.26 30.04
CA TYR A 495 13.30 15.55 28.63
C TYR A 495 12.89 16.97 28.24
N LYS A 496 11.73 17.45 28.71
CA LYS A 496 11.26 18.82 28.44
C LYS A 496 12.21 19.88 28.97
N LEU A 497 12.72 19.70 30.19
CA LEU A 497 13.70 20.61 30.80
C LEU A 497 15.00 20.71 29.99
N LYS A 498 15.28 19.73 29.13
CA LYS A 498 16.47 19.69 28.27
C LYS A 498 16.18 20.10 26.83
N GLY A 499 14.97 20.57 26.53
CA GLY A 499 14.60 21.12 25.22
C GLY A 499 13.93 20.13 24.27
N ALA A 500 13.46 18.97 24.74
CA ALA A 500 12.62 18.09 23.93
C ALA A 500 11.16 18.56 23.86
N ALA A 501 10.58 18.58 22.67
CA ALA A 501 9.19 18.95 22.39
C ALA A 501 8.30 17.70 22.26
N ASN A 502 7.02 17.79 22.69
CA ASN A 502 6.07 16.68 22.58
C ASN A 502 5.28 16.80 21.27
N LEU A 503 5.75 16.09 20.25
CA LEU A 503 5.19 16.15 18.90
C LEU A 503 3.84 15.47 18.77
N THR A 504 3.50 14.50 19.62
CA THR A 504 2.14 13.93 19.65
C THR A 504 1.13 15.01 20.04
N LYS A 505 1.44 15.82 21.07
CA LYS A 505 0.57 16.90 21.52
C LYS A 505 0.57 18.10 20.57
N GLU A 506 1.75 18.51 20.10
CA GLU A 506 1.91 19.74 19.32
C GLU A 506 1.53 19.57 17.85
N LYS A 507 1.74 18.38 17.28
CA LYS A 507 1.62 18.13 15.83
C LYS A 507 0.83 16.87 15.48
N GLY A 508 0.35 16.10 16.47
CA GLY A 508 -0.43 14.89 16.22
C GLY A 508 0.36 13.72 15.63
N TYR A 509 1.67 13.63 15.88
CA TYR A 509 2.49 12.49 15.44
C TYR A 509 2.09 11.18 16.12
N GLN A 510 2.01 10.10 15.34
CA GLN A 510 1.64 8.75 15.78
C GLN A 510 2.47 7.66 15.07
N PHE A 511 2.71 6.55 15.77
CA PHE A 511 3.36 5.35 15.23
C PHE A 511 2.33 4.31 14.81
N TYR A 512 2.49 3.83 13.58
CA TYR A 512 1.78 2.69 13.04
C TYR A 512 2.74 1.52 12.87
N ARG A 513 2.29 0.32 13.19
CA ARG A 513 3.10 -0.90 13.12
C ARG A 513 2.38 -2.02 12.41
N MET A 514 3.09 -2.63 11.48
CA MET A 514 2.70 -3.89 10.84
C MET A 514 3.56 -5.00 11.44
N LYS A 515 2.95 -5.99 12.12
CA LYS A 515 3.72 -7.06 12.75
C LYS A 515 4.10 -8.11 11.71
N GLU A 516 4.91 -9.07 12.13
CA GLU A 516 5.49 -10.10 11.26
C GLU A 516 4.46 -10.85 10.42
N ASP A 517 3.35 -11.29 11.02
CA ASP A 517 2.33 -12.06 10.32
C ASP A 517 1.58 -11.20 9.29
N GLU A 518 1.28 -9.95 9.61
CA GLU A 518 0.70 -9.01 8.65
C GLU A 518 1.68 -8.73 7.50
N MET A 519 2.98 -8.54 7.78
CA MET A 519 4.02 -8.39 6.75
C MET A 519 4.08 -9.62 5.84
N LYS A 520 4.04 -10.84 6.39
CA LYS A 520 4.04 -12.09 5.62
C LYS A 520 2.83 -12.19 4.71
N ASN A 521 1.64 -11.89 5.23
CA ASN A 521 0.41 -11.92 4.43
C ASN A 521 0.51 -10.90 3.29
N TYR A 522 0.93 -9.68 3.60
CA TYR A 522 1.03 -8.60 2.63
C TYR A 522 2.07 -8.83 1.53
N ALA A 523 3.20 -9.45 1.87
CA ALA A 523 4.26 -9.76 0.92
C ALA A 523 3.92 -10.94 -0.01
N ASN A 524 2.99 -11.83 0.39
CA ASN A 524 2.59 -13.02 -0.35
C ASN A 524 1.32 -12.83 -1.20
N GLU A 525 0.54 -11.79 -0.94
CA GLU A 525 -0.51 -11.28 -1.85
C GLU A 525 0.09 -10.57 -3.07
#